data_AF-A0A963Q968-F1
#
_entry.id   AF-A0A963Q968-F1
#
_cell.length_a   1.000
_cell.length_b   1.000
_cell.length_c   1.000
_cell.angle_alpha   90.00
_cell.angle_beta   90.00
_cell.angle_gamma   90.00
#
_symmetry.space_group_name_H-M   'P 1'
#
loop_
_entity.id
_entity.type
_entity.pdbx_description
1 polymer ?
#
loop_
_entity_poly.entity_id
_entity_poly.type
_entity_poly.pdbx_seq_one_letter_code
_entity_poly.pdbx_strand_id
1 'polypeptide(L)' 'MSLGAVMMTSLLVGCITHTKEPDLALDKHSAAGIFHVTLLPPERAPAINQMHSWQLRLQDASGAPVTGARFL' A
#
# COMPACT_ATOMS: atom_id res chain seq x y z
N MET A 1 -22.91 -53.89 -2.83
CA MET A 1 -23.54 -52.56 -3.05
C MET A 1 -23.71 -51.90 -1.70
N SER A 2 -22.91 -50.90 -1.37
CA SER A 2 -23.21 -50.00 -0.25
C SER A 2 -22.99 -48.58 -0.74
N LEU A 3 -24.13 -47.93 -0.98
CA LEU A 3 -24.30 -46.61 -1.55
C LEU A 3 -24.41 -45.67 -0.33
N GLY A 4 -23.32 -45.06 0.12
CA GLY A 4 -23.42 -44.32 1.40
C GLY A 4 -22.23 -43.48 1.84
N ALA A 5 -21.33 -43.09 0.94
CA ALA A 5 -20.18 -42.27 1.35
C ALA A 5 -19.79 -41.26 0.27
N VAL A 6 -20.73 -40.43 -0.19
CA VAL A 6 -20.40 -39.27 -1.04
C VAL A 6 -21.11 -38.04 -0.49
N MET A 7 -20.73 -37.60 0.71
CA MET A 7 -21.21 -36.30 1.19
C MET A 7 -20.29 -35.72 2.25
N MET A 8 -18.99 -35.54 1.98
CA MET A 8 -18.14 -34.76 2.89
C MET A 8 -16.81 -34.36 2.26
N THR A 9 -16.76 -33.37 1.36
CA THR A 9 -15.48 -32.66 1.09
C THR A 9 -15.57 -31.31 0.37
N SER A 10 -16.72 -30.62 0.36
CA SER A 10 -16.89 -29.34 -0.35
C SER A 10 -16.46 -28.09 0.43
N LEU A 11 -15.63 -28.20 1.49
CA LEU A 11 -15.30 -27.08 2.39
C LEU A 11 -13.92 -26.44 2.14
N LEU A 12 -13.18 -26.82 1.08
CA LEU A 12 -11.83 -26.30 0.85
C LEU A 12 -11.73 -25.08 -0.07
N VAL A 13 -12.86 -24.56 -0.59
CA VAL A 13 -12.88 -23.18 -1.13
C VAL A 13 -13.15 -22.22 0.02
N GLY A 14 -12.30 -22.28 1.06
CA GLY A 14 -12.11 -21.11 1.90
C GLY A 14 -11.64 -20.01 0.96
N CYS A 15 -12.35 -18.89 0.95
CA CYS A 15 -11.95 -17.71 0.20
C CYS A 15 -10.55 -17.33 0.66
N ILE A 16 -9.53 -17.83 -0.03
CA ILE A 16 -8.17 -17.31 0.07
C ILE A 16 -8.31 -15.94 -0.57
N THR A 17 -8.71 -14.95 0.23
CA THR A 17 -8.50 -13.56 -0.10
C THR A 17 -7.02 -13.51 -0.40
N HIS A 18 -6.67 -13.40 -1.68
CA HIS A 18 -5.29 -13.15 -2.05
C HIS A 18 -4.98 -11.82 -1.36
N THR A 19 -4.34 -11.89 -0.20
CA THR A 19 -3.93 -10.71 0.54
C THR A 19 -2.81 -10.16 -0.31
N LYS A 20 -3.17 -9.26 -1.23
CA LYS A 20 -2.19 -8.47 -1.96
C LYS A 20 -1.24 -7.96 -0.90
N GLU A 21 0.05 -8.29 -1.04
CA GLU A 21 1.04 -7.82 -0.09
C GLU A 21 0.90 -6.31 0.09
N PRO A 22 0.99 -5.81 1.33
CA PRO A 22 0.93 -4.38 1.55
C PRO A 22 2.03 -3.72 0.74
N ASP A 23 1.63 -2.75 -0.07
CA ASP A 23 2.54 -2.02 -0.92
C ASP A 23 3.30 -1.00 -0.06
N LEU A 24 4.55 -1.34 0.29
CA LEU A 24 5.40 -0.54 1.15
C LEU A 24 6.30 0.44 0.39
N ALA A 25 6.12 0.59 -0.93
CA ALA A 25 6.98 1.51 -1.68
C ALA A 25 6.72 2.96 -1.26
N LEU A 26 7.81 3.69 -1.01
CA LEU A 26 7.78 5.07 -0.55
C LEU A 26 7.61 6.08 -1.70
N ASP A 27 7.73 5.59 -2.93
CA ASP A 27 7.62 6.36 -4.16
C ASP A 27 6.35 5.94 -4.91
N LYS A 28 5.50 6.91 -5.25
CA LYS A 28 4.19 6.70 -5.86
C LYS A 28 3.90 7.72 -6.93
N HIS A 29 3.43 7.23 -8.08
CA HIS A 29 2.76 8.07 -9.06
C HIS A 29 1.28 8.20 -8.71
N SER A 30 0.74 9.40 -8.90
CA SER A 30 -0.72 9.59 -8.93
C SER A 30 -1.34 8.74 -10.04
N ALA A 31 -2.61 8.37 -9.91
CA ALA A 31 -3.31 7.53 -10.89
C ALA A 31 -3.33 8.15 -12.32
N ALA A 32 -3.35 9.49 -12.41
CA ALA A 32 -3.29 10.20 -13.68
C ALA A 32 -1.85 10.44 -14.20
N GLY A 33 -0.83 10.04 -13.44
CA GLY A 33 0.59 10.25 -13.79
C GLY A 33 1.07 11.70 -13.69
N ILE A 34 0.23 12.62 -13.20
CA ILE A 34 0.53 14.06 -13.16
C ILE A 34 1.50 14.41 -12.02
N PHE A 35 1.42 13.67 -10.92
CA PHE A 35 2.26 13.87 -9.75
C PHE A 35 3.04 12.62 -9.39
N HIS A 36 4.22 12.85 -8.84
CA HIS A 36 5.08 11.87 -8.18
C HIS A 36 5.31 12.29 -6.73
N VAL A 37 5.01 11.40 -5.79
CA VAL A 37 5.15 11.62 -4.35
C VAL A 37 6.17 10.64 -3.81
N THR A 38 7.18 11.17 -3.12
CA THR A 38 8.17 10.38 -2.39
C THR A 38 8.06 10.68 -0.89
N LEU A 39 7.89 9.65 -0.07
CA LEU A 39 8.08 9.72 1.37
C LEU A 39 9.56 9.54 1.70
N LEU A 40 10.20 10.58 2.24
CA LEU A 40 11.60 10.50 2.61
C LEU A 40 11.72 9.74 3.95
N PRO A 41 12.53 8.67 4.02
CA PRO A 41 12.74 7.98 5.27
C PRO A 41 13.47 8.90 6.26
N PRO A 42 13.11 8.87 7.55
CA PRO A 42 13.79 9.65 8.56
C PRO A 42 15.23 9.17 8.72
N GLU A 43 16.14 10.09 9.04
CA GLU A 43 17.55 9.77 9.28
C GLU A 43 17.76 8.76 10.42
N ARG A 44 16.80 8.69 11.36
CA ARG A 44 16.74 7.69 12.41
C ARG A 44 15.41 6.96 12.39
N ALA A 45 15.47 5.66 12.66
CA ALA A 45 14.29 4.85 12.82
C ALA A 45 13.37 5.44 13.91
N PRO A 46 12.07 5.61 13.62
CA PRO A 46 11.13 6.17 14.59
C PRO A 46 11.01 5.27 15.82
N ALA A 47 11.08 5.87 17.01
CA ALA A 47 10.87 5.16 18.27
C ALA A 47 9.41 4.73 18.42
N ILE A 48 9.16 3.47 18.79
CA ILE A 48 7.79 2.94 18.90
C ILE A 48 6.95 3.76 19.90
N ASN A 49 5.67 4.00 19.57
CA ASN A 49 4.68 4.70 20.39
C ASN A 49 5.02 6.18 20.68
N GLN A 50 5.70 6.85 19.75
CA GLN A 50 5.93 8.29 19.84
C GLN A 50 5.36 9.02 18.62
N MET A 51 5.23 10.34 18.72
CA MET A 51 4.85 11.16 17.58
C MET A 51 6.01 11.22 16.58
N HIS A 52 5.68 11.08 15.30
CA HIS A 52 6.66 11.13 14.21
C HIS A 52 6.23 12.12 13.15
N SER A 53 7.20 12.87 12.64
CA SER A 53 7.04 13.70 11.46
C SER A 53 7.75 13.03 10.28
N TRP A 54 7.13 13.09 9.12
CA TRP A 54 7.72 12.60 7.88
C TRP A 54 7.80 13.73 6.88
N GLN A 55 8.84 13.69 6.03
CA GLN A 55 8.99 14.63 4.94
C GLN A 55 8.51 13.99 3.64
N LEU A 56 7.70 14.73 2.89
CA LEU A 56 7.24 14.36 1.57
C LEU A 56 7.91 15.25 0.53
N ARG A 57 8.26 14.67 -0.61
CA ARG A 57 8.61 15.40 -1.83
C ARG A 57 7.48 15.20 -2.83
N LEU A 58 6.95 16.31 -3.35
CA LEU A 58 5.93 16.31 -4.40
C LEU A 58 6.52 16.93 -5.66
N GLN A 59 6.48 16.17 -6.75
CA GLN A 59 6.95 16.58 -8.07
C GLN A 59 5.83 16.42 -9.09
N ASP A 60 5.87 17.23 -10.15
CA ASP A 60 5.02 17.03 -11.32
C ASP A 60 5.58 15.92 -12.25
N ALA A 61 4.89 15.66 -13.36
CA ALA A 61 5.28 14.66 -14.35
C ALA A 61 6.65 14.94 -15.02
N SER A 62 7.14 16.18 -14.97
CA SER A 62 8.47 16.55 -15.46
C SER A 62 9.57 16.36 -14.41
N GLY A 63 9.19 16.05 -13.15
CA GLY A 63 10.10 15.96 -12.02
C GLY A 63 10.34 17.28 -11.30
N ALA A 64 9.68 18.37 -11.71
CA ALA A 64 9.83 19.67 -11.06
C ALA A 64 9.06 19.72 -9.73
N PRO A 65 9.56 20.40 -8.69
CA PRO A 65 8.83 20.56 -7.43
C PRO A 65 7.50 21.29 -7.64
N VAL A 66 6.43 20.74 -7.07
CA VAL A 66 5.12 21.41 -7.06
C VAL A 66 5.12 22.52 -6.01
N THR A 67 4.67 23.71 -6.39
CA THR A 67 4.53 24.88 -5.50
C THR A 67 3.06 25.18 -5.24
N GLY A 68 2.75 25.79 -4.07
CA GLY A 68 1.37 26.17 -3.73
C GLY A 68 0.43 25.01 -3.44
N ALA A 69 0.95 23.82 -3.11
CA ALA A 69 0.14 22.67 -2.72
C ALA A 69 -0.61 22.94 -1.41
N ARG A 70 -1.88 22.50 -1.35
CA ARG A 70 -2.71 22.57 -0.14
C ARG A 70 -3.04 21.17 0.32
N PHE A 71 -2.65 20.84 1.55
CA PHE A 71 -3.13 19.64 2.24
C PHE A 71 -4.47 19.98 2.91
N LEU A 72 -5.49 19.16 2.67
CA LEU A 72 -6.82 19.28 3.28
C LEU A 72 -6.94 18.37 4.48
#